data_AF-A0A6G9WCK1-F1
#
_entry.id   AF-A0A6G9WCK1-F1
#
_cell.length_a   1.000
_cell.length_b   1.000
_cell.length_c   1.000
_cell.angle_alpha   90.00
_cell.angle_beta   90.00
_cell.angle_gamma   90.00
#
_symmetry.space_group_name_H-M   'P 1'
#
loop_
_entity.id
_entity.type
_entity.pdbx_description
1 polymer ?
#
loop_
_entity_poly.entity_id
_entity_poly.type
_entity_poly.pdbx_seq_one_letter_code
_entity_poly.pdbx_strand_id
1 'polypeptide(L)'
;MTVGGWVLAVLASISVGLAKGGLAMVAMLAVPLLSLVMSPVQAAGLMLPVYVASDVGGLIAFRRNFDLRVLATALPGAVAGIGLGWAGAHLVPVWGVTLIVGLIGVVFALNALIRPQLAGAAREPSAAKGSVWGGIAGYTSFVSHSGAPPWQVYVQPLRLSPVIYAGTTTWFFAICNWVKLIPYAALGQLSVANLKAAAVLTPVALISVWVGLRLVRIIPEALFYKLITWGLLVVSLRLVWQALA
;
A
#
# COMPACT_ATOMS: atom_id res chain seq x y z
N MET A 1 -15.22 1.00 17.88
CA MET A 1 -14.33 -0.17 17.69
C MET A 1 -14.22 -0.91 19.01
N THR A 2 -14.21 -2.24 18.99
CA THR A 2 -13.96 -3.09 20.17
C THR A 2 -12.49 -2.99 20.61
N VAL A 3 -12.15 -3.51 21.79
CA VAL A 3 -10.75 -3.57 22.27
C VAL A 3 -9.86 -4.31 21.28
N GLY A 4 -10.29 -5.48 20.79
CA GLY A 4 -9.56 -6.23 19.76
C GLY A 4 -9.39 -5.44 18.46
N GLY A 5 -10.39 -4.66 18.05
CA GLY A 5 -10.29 -3.80 16.88
C GLY A 5 -9.25 -2.68 17.04
N TRP A 6 -9.12 -2.10 18.23
CA TRP A 6 -8.08 -1.10 18.50
C TRP A 6 -6.68 -1.70 18.48
N VAL A 7 -6.50 -2.92 19.00
CA VAL A 7 -5.20 -3.64 18.91
C VAL A 7 -4.80 -3.83 17.45
N LEU A 8 -5.73 -4.31 16.61
CA LEU A 8 -5.48 -4.49 15.18
C LEU A 8 -5.20 -3.15 14.47
N ALA A 9 -5.87 -2.08 14.86
CA ALA A 9 -5.64 -0.74 14.29
C ALA A 9 -4.27 -0.17 14.66
N VAL A 10 -3.81 -0.40 15.89
CA VAL A 10 -2.45 -0.03 16.32
C VAL A 10 -1.42 -0.84 15.53
N LEU A 11 -1.60 -2.16 15.39
CA LEU A 11 -0.72 -3.00 14.57
C LEU A 11 -0.70 -2.58 13.10
N ALA A 12 -1.86 -2.23 12.54
CA ALA A 12 -1.97 -1.69 11.19
C ALA A 12 -1.23 -0.35 11.07
N SER A 13 -1.39 0.56 12.03
CA SER A 13 -0.70 1.85 12.06
C SER A 13 0.83 1.69 12.17
N ILE A 14 1.30 0.78 13.03
CA ILE A 14 2.73 0.41 13.12
C ILE A 14 3.20 -0.11 11.77
N SER A 15 2.42 -0.97 11.11
CA SER A 15 2.73 -1.53 9.80
C SER A 15 2.90 -0.44 8.74
N VAL A 16 2.02 0.56 8.73
CA VAL A 16 2.12 1.74 7.85
C VAL A 16 3.39 2.54 8.15
N GLY A 17 3.65 2.83 9.42
CA GLY A 17 4.82 3.60 9.82
C GLY A 17 6.15 2.90 9.48
N LEU A 18 6.29 1.62 9.83
CA LEU A 18 7.47 0.82 9.48
C LEU A 18 7.72 0.80 7.97
N ALA A 19 6.66 0.73 7.16
CA ALA A 19 6.78 0.77 5.72
C ALA A 19 7.37 2.09 5.21
N LYS A 20 6.96 3.23 5.78
CA LYS A 20 7.56 4.54 5.47
C LYS A 20 8.97 4.69 6.04
N GLY A 21 9.31 3.93 7.07
CA GLY A 21 10.67 3.83 7.62
C GLY A 21 11.64 2.97 6.80
N GLY A 22 11.23 2.44 5.64
CA GLY A 22 12.08 1.66 4.73
C GLY A 22 11.70 0.18 4.60
N LEU A 23 10.76 -0.30 5.41
CA LEU A 23 10.31 -1.70 5.42
C LEU A 23 9.04 -1.85 4.56
N ALA A 24 9.12 -1.44 3.30
CA ALA A 24 7.96 -1.13 2.44
C ALA A 24 6.87 -2.21 2.37
N MET A 25 7.23 -3.50 2.50
CA MET A 25 6.30 -4.62 2.40
C MET A 25 5.37 -4.76 3.62
N VAL A 26 5.72 -4.20 4.78
CA VAL A 26 4.93 -4.31 6.01
C VAL A 26 3.54 -3.66 5.84
N ALA A 27 3.46 -2.58 5.05
CA ALA A 27 2.21 -1.85 4.79
C ALA A 27 1.08 -2.74 4.24
N MET A 28 1.41 -3.81 3.53
CA MET A 28 0.42 -4.75 2.97
C MET A 28 -0.33 -5.53 4.05
N LEU A 29 0.16 -5.56 5.30
CA LEU A 29 -0.55 -6.19 6.42
C LEU A 29 -1.67 -5.31 6.98
N ALA A 30 -1.61 -3.99 6.80
CA ALA A 30 -2.49 -3.05 7.50
C ALA A 30 -3.97 -3.26 7.19
N VAL A 31 -4.34 -3.30 5.90
CA VAL A 31 -5.74 -3.50 5.49
C VAL A 31 -6.22 -4.93 5.79
N PRO A 32 -5.47 -6.00 5.48
CA PRO A 32 -5.88 -7.35 5.84
C PRO A 32 -6.10 -7.57 7.34
N LEU A 33 -5.23 -7.03 8.21
CA LEU A 33 -5.39 -7.12 9.67
C LEU A 33 -6.67 -6.44 10.14
N LEU A 34 -6.94 -5.22 9.67
CA LEU A 34 -8.17 -4.49 10.02
C LEU A 34 -9.41 -5.16 9.43
N SER A 35 -9.30 -5.78 8.26
CA SER A 35 -10.43 -6.46 7.60
C SER A 35 -10.95 -7.67 8.37
N LEU A 36 -10.21 -8.14 9.40
CA LEU A 36 -10.71 -9.16 10.32
C LEU A 36 -11.84 -8.66 11.23
N VAL A 37 -11.99 -7.33 11.39
CA VAL A 37 -12.96 -6.71 12.32
C VAL A 37 -13.83 -5.62 11.68
N MET A 38 -13.56 -5.22 10.44
CA MET A 38 -14.36 -4.24 9.68
C MET A 38 -14.31 -4.55 8.18
N SER A 39 -15.11 -3.87 7.37
CA SER A 39 -15.03 -4.09 5.91
C SER A 39 -13.69 -3.59 5.34
N PRO A 40 -13.18 -4.17 4.24
CA PRO A 40 -11.92 -3.71 3.66
C PRO A 40 -11.94 -2.23 3.22
N VAL A 41 -13.11 -1.75 2.75
CA VAL A 41 -13.30 -0.33 2.40
C VAL A 41 -13.17 0.57 3.63
N GLN A 42 -13.72 0.14 4.77
CA GLN A 42 -13.57 0.85 6.05
C GLN A 42 -12.13 0.80 6.56
N ALA A 43 -11.49 -0.36 6.50
CA ALA A 43 -10.09 -0.53 6.90
C ALA A 43 -9.17 0.40 6.09
N ALA A 44 -9.32 0.39 4.77
CA ALA A 44 -8.54 1.25 3.90
C ALA A 44 -8.86 2.73 4.12
N GLY A 45 -10.12 3.08 4.40
CA GLY A 45 -10.53 4.46 4.69
C GLY A 45 -9.99 5.01 5.99
N LEU A 46 -9.99 4.19 7.04
CA LEU A 46 -9.40 4.52 8.34
C LEU A 46 -7.88 4.76 8.22
N MET A 47 -7.19 3.96 7.41
CA MET A 47 -5.74 4.08 7.25
C MET A 47 -5.31 5.21 6.31
N LEU A 48 -6.18 5.68 5.40
CA LEU A 48 -5.78 6.68 4.40
C LEU A 48 -5.24 7.98 5.02
N PRO A 49 -5.86 8.61 6.03
CA PRO A 49 -5.30 9.80 6.67
C PRO A 49 -3.95 9.53 7.34
N VAL A 50 -3.78 8.34 7.93
CA VAL A 50 -2.50 7.91 8.54
C VAL A 50 -1.41 7.81 7.46
N TYR A 51 -1.73 7.22 6.31
CA TYR A 51 -0.83 7.17 5.15
C TYR A 51 -0.43 8.58 4.69
N VAL A 52 -1.41 9.46 4.48
CA VAL A 52 -1.17 10.84 4.03
C VAL A 52 -0.27 11.60 5.01
N ALA A 53 -0.51 11.49 6.31
CA ALA A 53 0.35 12.12 7.33
C ALA A 53 1.77 11.54 7.31
N SER A 54 1.89 10.22 7.19
CA SER A 54 3.20 9.53 7.17
C SER A 54 4.00 9.79 5.88
N ASP A 55 3.34 10.17 4.78
CA ASP A 55 3.99 10.48 3.50
C ASP A 55 4.81 11.77 3.56
N VAL A 56 4.44 12.73 4.43
CA VAL A 56 5.07 14.06 4.49
C VAL A 56 6.58 13.96 4.69
N GLY A 57 7.05 13.12 5.60
CA GLY A 57 8.48 12.94 5.85
C GLY A 57 9.23 12.43 4.62
N GLY A 58 8.64 11.47 3.91
CA GLY A 58 9.20 10.94 2.66
C GLY A 58 9.22 11.98 1.54
N LEU A 59 8.14 12.75 1.38
CA LEU A 59 8.06 13.83 0.41
C LEU A 59 9.13 14.90 0.66
N ILE A 60 9.36 15.28 1.92
CA ILE A 60 10.41 16.23 2.29
C ILE A 60 11.79 15.66 1.98
N ALA A 61 12.06 14.40 2.38
CA ALA A 61 13.35 13.74 2.19
C ALA A 61 13.70 13.57 0.69
N PHE A 62 12.71 13.24 -0.14
CA PHE A 62 12.89 12.96 -1.57
C PHE A 62 12.41 14.08 -2.49
N ARG A 63 12.20 15.30 -1.98
CA ARG A 63 11.65 16.44 -2.74
C ARG A 63 12.43 16.83 -4.01
N ARG A 64 13.68 16.39 -4.13
CA ARG A 64 14.56 16.63 -5.30
C ARG A 64 15.04 15.33 -5.96
N ASN A 65 14.65 14.18 -5.42
CA ASN A 65 15.25 12.88 -5.70
C ASN A 65 14.20 11.93 -6.30
N PHE A 66 13.64 12.27 -7.45
CA PHE A 66 12.63 11.46 -8.12
C PHE A 66 12.72 11.63 -9.64
N ASP A 67 12.21 10.65 -10.39
CA ASP A 67 12.14 10.70 -11.85
C ASP A 67 10.73 11.10 -12.30
N LEU A 68 10.61 12.32 -12.84
CA LEU A 68 9.34 12.86 -13.31
C LEU A 68 8.78 12.10 -14.52
N ARG A 69 9.63 11.52 -15.38
CA ARG A 69 9.19 10.77 -16.58
C ARG A 69 8.49 9.49 -16.16
N VAL A 70 9.04 8.80 -15.16
CA VAL A 70 8.42 7.60 -14.59
C VAL A 70 7.05 7.93 -13.98
N LEU A 71 6.94 9.03 -13.23
CA LEU A 71 5.66 9.47 -12.68
C LEU A 71 4.65 9.83 -13.78
N ALA A 72 5.06 10.63 -14.77
CA ALA A 72 4.20 11.09 -15.86
C ALA A 72 3.62 9.94 -16.69
N THR A 73 4.36 8.85 -16.85
CA THR A 73 3.89 7.66 -17.58
C THR A 73 2.91 6.80 -16.76
N ALA A 74 3.03 6.78 -15.44
CA ALA A 74 2.27 5.88 -14.57
C ALA A 74 1.05 6.52 -13.89
N LEU A 75 1.11 7.80 -13.54
CA LEU A 75 0.04 8.50 -12.83
C LEU A 75 -1.30 8.54 -13.60
N PRO A 76 -1.35 8.77 -14.92
CA PRO A 76 -2.62 8.74 -15.66
C PRO A 76 -3.36 7.41 -15.49
N GLY A 77 -2.62 6.31 -15.63
CA GLY A 77 -3.11 4.97 -15.35
C GLY A 77 -3.58 4.83 -13.90
N ALA A 78 -2.77 5.25 -12.94
CA ALA A 78 -3.09 5.13 -11.52
C ALA A 78 -4.38 5.87 -11.13
N VAL A 79 -4.57 7.08 -11.65
CA VAL A 79 -5.81 7.86 -11.45
C VAL A 79 -6.99 7.12 -12.06
N ALA A 80 -6.86 6.58 -13.28
CA ALA A 80 -7.91 5.76 -13.90
C ALA A 80 -8.22 4.50 -13.08
N GLY A 81 -7.20 3.80 -12.58
CA GLY A 81 -7.36 2.62 -11.72
C GLY A 81 -8.06 2.93 -10.39
N ILE A 82 -7.72 4.06 -9.75
CA ILE A 82 -8.43 4.56 -8.57
C ILE A 82 -9.90 4.87 -8.92
N GLY A 83 -10.14 5.53 -10.05
CA GLY A 83 -11.49 5.83 -10.55
C GLY A 83 -12.32 4.56 -10.79
N LEU A 84 -11.73 3.52 -11.40
CA LEU A 84 -12.37 2.23 -11.59
C LEU A 84 -12.68 1.53 -10.26
N GLY A 85 -11.74 1.57 -9.30
CA GLY A 85 -11.95 1.05 -7.96
C GLY A 85 -13.11 1.76 -7.26
N TRP A 86 -13.18 3.08 -7.39
CA TRP A 86 -14.27 3.89 -6.83
C TRP A 86 -15.61 3.59 -7.48
N ALA A 87 -15.68 3.57 -8.82
CA ALA A 87 -16.90 3.26 -9.55
C ALA A 87 -17.44 1.86 -9.22
N GLY A 88 -16.54 0.88 -9.01
CA GLY A 88 -16.89 -0.48 -8.62
C GLY A 88 -17.22 -0.66 -7.13
N ALA A 89 -16.94 0.32 -6.27
CA ALA A 89 -17.02 0.16 -4.81
C ALA A 89 -18.43 -0.16 -4.31
N HIS A 90 -19.47 0.32 -4.99
CA HIS A 90 -20.87 0.02 -4.66
C HIS A 90 -21.41 -1.23 -5.36
N LEU A 91 -20.73 -1.71 -6.40
CA LEU A 91 -21.15 -2.85 -7.21
C LEU A 91 -20.64 -4.18 -6.64
N VAL A 92 -19.52 -4.15 -5.91
CA VAL A 92 -18.89 -5.34 -5.36
C VAL A 92 -19.37 -5.54 -3.91
N PRO A 93 -20.02 -6.67 -3.60
CA PRO A 93 -20.43 -6.97 -2.23
C PRO A 93 -19.22 -7.13 -1.31
N VAL A 94 -19.42 -6.96 0.00
CA VAL A 94 -18.33 -6.98 1.00
C VAL A 94 -17.49 -8.26 0.92
N TRP A 95 -18.12 -9.42 0.71
CA TRP A 95 -17.40 -10.68 0.51
C TRP A 95 -16.52 -10.64 -0.75
N GLY A 96 -16.99 -10.03 -1.84
CA GLY A 96 -16.23 -9.87 -3.08
C GLY A 96 -15.00 -8.97 -2.88
N VAL A 97 -15.14 -7.85 -2.15
CA VAL A 97 -14.00 -6.99 -1.80
C VAL A 97 -13.01 -7.75 -0.90
N THR A 98 -13.51 -8.54 0.05
CA THR A 98 -12.69 -9.37 0.95
C THR A 98 -11.92 -10.42 0.16
N LEU A 99 -12.56 -11.07 -0.81
CA LEU A 99 -11.93 -12.02 -1.73
C LEU A 99 -10.84 -11.33 -2.58
N ILE A 100 -11.14 -10.16 -3.15
CA ILE A 100 -10.17 -9.38 -3.93
C ILE A 100 -8.94 -9.06 -3.09
N VAL A 101 -9.11 -8.54 -1.87
CA VAL A 101 -8.00 -8.23 -0.95
C VAL A 101 -7.20 -9.49 -0.62
N GLY A 102 -7.87 -10.60 -0.31
CA GLY A 102 -7.23 -11.88 -0.04
C GLY A 102 -6.44 -12.41 -1.23
N LEU A 103 -7.02 -12.41 -2.43
CA LEU A 103 -6.34 -12.87 -3.65
C LEU A 103 -5.15 -11.98 -4.01
N ILE A 104 -5.29 -10.66 -3.89
CA ILE A 104 -4.19 -9.70 -4.07
C ILE A 104 -3.04 -10.03 -3.11
N GLY A 105 -3.35 -10.24 -1.83
CA GLY A 105 -2.35 -10.59 -0.82
C GLY A 105 -1.66 -11.94 -1.08
N VAL A 106 -2.40 -12.96 -1.52
CA VAL A 106 -1.85 -14.28 -1.91
C VAL A 106 -0.94 -14.14 -3.12
N VAL A 107 -1.40 -13.52 -4.21
CA VAL A 107 -0.61 -13.32 -5.44
C VAL A 107 0.69 -12.60 -5.12
N PHE A 108 0.65 -11.59 -4.26
CA PHE A 108 1.84 -10.84 -3.87
C PHE A 108 2.79 -11.61 -2.97
N ALA A 109 2.27 -12.36 -2.01
CA ALA A 109 3.10 -13.23 -1.18
C ALA A 109 3.82 -14.28 -2.06
N LEU A 110 3.10 -14.92 -2.98
CA LEU A 110 3.68 -15.90 -3.92
C LEU A 110 4.70 -15.24 -4.86
N ASN A 111 4.39 -14.09 -5.43
CA ASN A 111 5.32 -13.35 -6.28
C ASN A 111 6.60 -12.94 -5.51
N ALA A 112 6.50 -12.59 -4.23
CA ALA A 112 7.66 -12.29 -3.40
C ALA A 112 8.55 -13.53 -3.13
N LEU A 113 7.97 -14.73 -3.10
CA LEU A 113 8.69 -15.98 -2.88
C LEU A 113 9.34 -16.55 -4.15
N ILE A 114 8.74 -16.31 -5.32
CA ILE A 114 9.08 -17.01 -6.58
C ILE A 114 9.81 -16.07 -7.57
N ARG A 115 9.96 -14.79 -7.24
CA ARG A 115 10.46 -13.77 -8.19
C ARG A 115 11.85 -14.11 -8.74
N PRO A 116 12.01 -14.32 -10.06
CA PRO A 116 13.32 -14.51 -10.66
C PRO A 116 14.14 -13.21 -10.63
N GLN A 117 15.46 -13.35 -10.58
CA GLN A 117 16.40 -12.22 -10.64
C GLN A 117 16.29 -11.50 -12.00
N LEU A 118 16.34 -10.16 -11.98
CA LEU A 118 16.20 -9.34 -13.19
C LEU A 118 17.42 -9.49 -14.12
N ALA A 119 17.29 -10.27 -15.19
CA ALA A 119 18.29 -10.38 -16.26
C ALA A 119 18.10 -9.33 -17.38
N GLY A 120 19.18 -8.92 -18.06
CA GLY A 120 19.15 -8.02 -19.23
C GLY A 120 19.65 -6.59 -18.98
N ALA A 121 19.41 -5.68 -19.94
CA ALA A 121 19.73 -4.24 -19.81
C ALA A 121 18.61 -3.47 -19.09
N ALA A 122 18.92 -2.26 -18.59
CA ALA A 122 17.92 -1.37 -18.02
C ALA A 122 16.87 -0.98 -19.09
N ARG A 123 15.59 -0.97 -18.72
CA ARG A 123 14.50 -0.53 -19.61
C ARG A 123 14.26 0.97 -19.47
N GLU A 124 13.73 1.60 -20.52
CA GLU A 124 13.29 2.99 -20.46
C GLU A 124 11.82 3.13 -20.02
N PRO A 125 11.43 4.26 -19.41
CA PRO A 125 10.04 4.55 -19.07
C PRO A 125 9.15 4.54 -20.33
N SER A 126 8.03 3.82 -20.28
CA SER A 126 7.11 3.68 -21.41
C SER A 126 5.72 4.12 -20.98
N ALA A 127 5.08 5.03 -21.73
CA ALA A 127 3.73 5.51 -21.43
C ALA A 127 2.71 4.36 -21.35
N ALA A 128 2.74 3.43 -22.30
CA ALA A 128 1.83 2.28 -22.33
C ALA A 128 2.03 1.37 -21.12
N LYS A 129 3.26 0.91 -20.87
CA LYS A 129 3.55 0.03 -19.72
C LYS A 129 3.32 0.75 -18.40
N GLY A 130 3.73 2.01 -18.30
CA GLY A 130 3.53 2.86 -17.14
C GLY A 130 2.06 3.01 -16.81
N SER A 131 1.21 3.31 -17.79
CA SER A 131 -0.23 3.48 -17.56
C SER A 131 -0.93 2.16 -17.21
N VAL A 132 -0.56 1.04 -17.84
CA VAL A 132 -1.15 -0.27 -17.49
C VAL A 132 -0.79 -0.67 -16.05
N TRP A 133 0.50 -0.68 -15.72
CA TRP A 133 0.94 -1.08 -14.38
C TRP A 133 0.59 -0.03 -13.32
N GLY A 134 0.60 1.25 -13.69
CA GLY A 134 0.10 2.35 -12.90
C GLY A 134 -1.38 2.19 -12.58
N GLY A 135 -2.21 1.79 -13.54
CA GLY A 135 -3.62 1.51 -13.33
C GLY A 135 -3.88 0.33 -12.40
N ILE A 136 -3.16 -0.78 -12.58
CA ILE A 136 -3.24 -1.91 -11.66
C ILE A 136 -2.79 -1.48 -10.25
N ALA A 137 -1.72 -0.69 -10.14
CA ALA A 137 -1.25 -0.14 -8.87
C ALA A 137 -2.25 0.81 -8.23
N GLY A 138 -2.88 1.70 -9.00
CA GLY A 138 -3.91 2.62 -8.53
C GLY A 138 -5.15 1.89 -8.02
N TYR A 139 -5.65 0.91 -8.79
CA TYR A 139 -6.79 0.09 -8.40
C TYR A 139 -6.52 -0.69 -7.10
N THR A 140 -5.43 -1.45 -7.06
CA THR A 140 -5.07 -2.26 -5.87
C THR A 140 -4.73 -1.39 -4.66
N SER A 141 -4.14 -0.20 -4.87
CA SER A 141 -3.92 0.83 -3.85
C SER A 141 -5.23 1.42 -3.33
N PHE A 142 -6.24 1.60 -4.19
CA PHE A 142 -7.56 2.06 -3.77
C PHE A 142 -8.27 1.00 -2.94
N VAL A 143 -8.32 -0.25 -3.41
CA VAL A 143 -9.10 -1.31 -2.74
C VAL A 143 -8.47 -1.75 -1.42
N SER A 144 -7.14 -1.81 -1.34
CA SER A 144 -6.45 -2.48 -0.22
C SER A 144 -5.14 -1.83 0.22
N HIS A 145 -4.80 -0.65 -0.29
CA HIS A 145 -3.47 -0.03 -0.12
C HIS A 145 -2.29 -0.91 -0.59
N SER A 146 -2.54 -1.91 -1.43
CA SER A 146 -1.53 -2.87 -1.89
C SER A 146 -1.01 -2.58 -3.30
N GLY A 147 -0.82 -1.30 -3.65
CA GLY A 147 -0.34 -0.92 -4.99
C GLY A 147 1.14 -1.14 -5.23
N ALA A 148 1.93 -1.44 -4.20
CA ALA A 148 3.39 -1.53 -4.30
C ALA A 148 3.89 -2.63 -5.25
N PRO A 149 3.35 -3.86 -5.25
CA PRO A 149 3.86 -4.90 -6.14
C PRO A 149 3.66 -4.64 -7.64
N PRO A 150 2.48 -4.23 -8.17
CA PRO A 150 2.34 -3.88 -9.58
C PRO A 150 3.20 -2.66 -9.95
N TRP A 151 3.36 -1.69 -9.04
CA TRP A 151 4.32 -0.60 -9.22
C TRP A 151 5.76 -1.11 -9.39
N GLN A 152 6.18 -2.08 -8.58
CA GLN A 152 7.51 -2.69 -8.70
C GLN A 152 7.71 -3.43 -10.03
N VAL A 153 6.68 -4.06 -10.58
CA VAL A 153 6.75 -4.71 -11.91
C VAL A 153 7.10 -3.69 -13.00
N TYR A 154 6.61 -2.45 -12.87
CA TYR A 154 6.96 -1.37 -13.78
C TYR A 154 8.34 -0.77 -13.53
N VAL A 155 8.63 -0.40 -12.28
CA VAL A 155 9.79 0.44 -11.96
C VAL A 155 11.09 -0.33 -11.76
N GLN A 156 11.06 -1.56 -11.21
CA GLN A 156 12.31 -2.30 -10.98
C GLN A 156 13.11 -2.56 -12.26
N PRO A 157 12.49 -2.93 -13.41
CA PRO A 157 13.22 -3.10 -14.66
C PRO A 157 13.87 -1.81 -15.21
N LEU A 158 13.47 -0.63 -14.72
CA LEU A 158 14.08 0.65 -15.09
C LEU A 158 15.45 0.88 -14.44
N ARG A 159 15.77 0.10 -13.39
CA ARG A 159 17.07 0.15 -12.68
C ARG A 159 17.49 1.56 -12.26
N LEU A 160 16.52 2.34 -11.78
CA LEU A 160 16.78 3.65 -11.17
C LEU A 160 17.77 3.49 -10.01
N SER A 161 18.59 4.52 -9.76
CA SER A 161 19.45 4.52 -8.58
C SER A 161 18.59 4.40 -7.31
N PRO A 162 19.07 3.77 -6.22
CA PRO A 162 18.26 3.49 -5.04
C PRO A 162 17.53 4.72 -4.47
N VAL A 163 18.18 5.88 -4.49
CA VAL A 163 17.62 7.15 -4.02
C VAL A 163 16.48 7.64 -4.93
N ILE A 164 16.66 7.57 -6.25
CA ILE A 164 15.62 7.95 -7.22
C ILE A 164 14.47 6.94 -7.20
N TYR A 165 14.75 5.64 -7.06
CA TYR A 165 13.74 4.59 -6.90
C TYR A 165 12.86 4.85 -5.68
N ALA A 166 13.48 5.08 -4.52
CA ALA A 166 12.78 5.34 -3.27
C ALA A 166 11.93 6.63 -3.35
N GLY A 167 12.50 7.70 -3.89
CA GLY A 167 11.78 8.96 -4.04
C GLY A 167 10.66 8.91 -5.06
N THR A 168 10.87 8.30 -6.24
CA THR A 168 9.82 8.12 -7.26
C THR A 168 8.66 7.29 -6.72
N THR A 169 8.96 6.20 -5.99
CA THR A 169 7.94 5.37 -5.33
C THR A 169 7.16 6.16 -4.27
N THR A 170 7.87 6.97 -3.47
CA THR A 170 7.26 7.82 -2.44
C THR A 170 6.30 8.83 -3.06
N TRP A 171 6.75 9.56 -4.09
CA TRP A 171 5.92 10.52 -4.80
C TRP A 171 4.71 9.87 -5.47
N PHE A 172 4.89 8.73 -6.13
CA PHE A 172 3.79 7.99 -6.77
C PHE A 172 2.69 7.65 -5.78
N PHE A 173 3.03 7.03 -4.63
CA PHE A 173 2.03 6.64 -3.64
C PHE A 173 1.45 7.82 -2.87
N ALA A 174 2.23 8.85 -2.59
CA ALA A 174 1.71 10.07 -1.97
C ALA A 174 0.66 10.75 -2.86
N ILE A 175 0.94 10.89 -4.16
CA ILE A 175 -0.03 11.43 -5.13
C ILE A 175 -1.27 10.53 -5.20
N CYS A 176 -1.10 9.21 -5.28
CA CYS A 176 -2.24 8.28 -5.24
C CYS A 176 -3.05 8.44 -3.95
N ASN A 177 -2.41 8.57 -2.80
CA ASN A 177 -3.07 8.77 -1.51
C ASN A 177 -3.85 10.08 -1.47
N TRP A 178 -3.31 11.17 -2.01
CA TRP A 178 -4.03 12.44 -2.13
C TRP A 178 -5.23 12.32 -3.08
N VAL A 179 -5.06 11.70 -4.25
CA VAL A 179 -6.16 11.46 -5.20
C VAL A 179 -7.27 10.64 -4.55
N LYS A 180 -6.91 9.63 -3.74
CA LYS A 180 -7.87 8.78 -3.01
C LYS A 180 -8.70 9.56 -1.98
N LEU A 181 -8.27 10.72 -1.48
CA LEU A 181 -9.08 11.47 -0.51
C LEU A 181 -10.47 11.81 -1.05
N ILE A 182 -10.58 12.12 -2.34
CA ILE A 182 -11.85 12.44 -3.01
C ILE A 182 -12.84 11.25 -2.98
N PRO A 183 -12.53 10.09 -3.58
CA PRO A 183 -13.45 8.95 -3.57
C PRO A 183 -13.70 8.42 -2.16
N TYR A 184 -12.72 8.46 -1.25
CA TYR A 184 -12.95 8.04 0.14
C TYR A 184 -13.88 8.99 0.91
N ALA A 185 -13.81 10.30 0.64
CA ALA A 185 -14.78 11.26 1.17
C ALA A 185 -16.19 10.97 0.61
N ALA A 186 -16.30 10.76 -0.71
CA ALA A 186 -17.56 10.44 -1.37
C ALA A 186 -18.19 9.13 -0.87
N LEU A 187 -17.37 8.14 -0.52
CA LEU A 187 -17.79 6.86 0.08
C LEU A 187 -18.10 6.95 1.59
N GLY A 188 -18.06 8.15 2.18
CA GLY A 188 -18.32 8.38 3.61
C GLY A 188 -17.24 7.83 4.55
N GLN A 189 -16.08 7.43 4.01
CA GLN A 189 -15.00 6.82 4.79
C GLN A 189 -14.15 7.84 5.54
N LEU A 190 -14.21 9.11 5.16
CA LEU A 190 -13.61 10.22 5.91
C LEU A 190 -14.59 10.85 6.91
N SER A 191 -15.38 10.00 7.59
CA SER A 191 -16.29 10.44 8.65
C SER A 191 -15.52 10.98 9.86
N VAL A 192 -16.18 11.81 10.68
CA VAL A 192 -15.59 12.35 11.93
C VAL A 192 -15.07 11.23 12.84
N ALA A 193 -15.79 10.10 12.91
CA ALA A 193 -15.37 8.94 13.69
C ALA A 193 -14.06 8.34 13.18
N ASN A 194 -13.94 8.12 11.86
CA ASN A 194 -12.71 7.60 11.25
C ASN A 194 -11.55 8.59 11.35
N LEU A 195 -11.80 9.89 11.17
CA LEU A 195 -10.76 10.92 11.31
C LEU A 195 -10.23 11.02 12.75
N LYS A 196 -11.11 10.92 13.77
CA LYS A 196 -10.68 10.86 15.18
C LYS A 196 -9.82 9.64 15.45
N ALA A 197 -10.24 8.47 14.98
CA ALA A 197 -9.46 7.24 15.14
C ALA A 197 -8.11 7.33 14.40
N ALA A 198 -8.10 7.82 13.15
CA ALA A 198 -6.87 8.04 12.39
C ALA A 198 -5.94 9.06 13.08
N ALA A 199 -6.47 10.11 13.69
CA ALA A 199 -5.68 11.09 14.44
C ALA A 199 -4.98 10.44 15.65
N VAL A 200 -5.65 9.54 16.38
CA VAL A 200 -5.02 8.77 17.48
C VAL A 200 -3.94 7.82 16.94
N LEU A 201 -4.17 7.20 15.79
CA LEU A 201 -3.23 6.25 15.18
C LEU A 201 -2.03 6.95 14.51
N THR A 202 -2.15 8.22 14.14
CA THR A 202 -1.10 8.94 13.40
C THR A 202 0.20 9.08 14.19
N PRO A 203 0.22 9.49 15.47
CA PRO A 203 1.43 9.48 16.29
C PRO A 203 2.12 8.12 16.33
N VAL A 204 1.34 7.02 16.42
CA VAL A 204 1.87 5.65 16.42
C VAL A 204 2.59 5.35 15.10
N ALA A 205 1.99 5.72 13.96
CA ALA A 205 2.62 5.56 12.66
C ALA A 205 3.91 6.39 12.57
N LEU A 206 3.89 7.66 12.97
CA LEU A 206 5.05 8.55 12.92
C LEU A 206 6.22 8.05 13.77
N ILE A 207 5.96 7.59 15.00
CA ILE A 207 6.98 6.94 15.84
C ILE A 207 7.52 5.67 15.15
N SER A 208 6.63 4.89 14.55
CA SER A 208 7.00 3.66 13.84
C SER A 208 7.83 3.93 12.58
N VAL A 209 7.69 5.09 11.92
CA VAL A 209 8.61 5.53 10.85
C VAL A 209 10.03 5.61 11.39
N TRP A 210 10.21 6.29 12.53
CA TRP A 210 11.53 6.43 13.15
C TRP A 210 12.12 5.08 13.57
N VAL A 211 11.30 4.20 14.15
CA VAL A 211 11.71 2.83 14.50
C VAL A 211 12.12 2.05 13.25
N GLY A 212 11.33 2.12 12.18
CA GLY A 212 11.62 1.43 10.91
C GLY A 212 12.97 1.84 10.32
N LEU A 213 13.29 3.14 10.35
CA LEU A 213 14.57 3.68 9.88
C LEU A 213 15.78 3.13 10.66
N ARG A 214 15.60 2.74 11.93
CA ARG A 214 16.64 2.12 12.74
C ARG A 214 16.72 0.62 12.51
N LEU A 215 15.57 -0.05 12.45
CA LEU A 215 15.49 -1.50 12.26
C LEU A 215 16.05 -1.96 10.91
N VAL A 216 15.88 -1.16 9.85
CA VAL A 216 16.43 -1.49 8.53
C VAL A 216 17.95 -1.67 8.53
N ARG A 217 18.66 -1.14 9.53
CA ARG A 217 20.12 -1.26 9.67
C ARG A 217 20.55 -2.44 10.54
N ILE A 218 19.62 -3.11 11.22
CA ILE A 218 19.91 -4.10 12.27
C ILE A 218 19.40 -5.49 11.85
N ILE A 219 18.22 -5.57 11.25
CA ILE A 219 17.58 -6.86 10.96
C ILE A 219 18.17 -7.45 9.66
N PRO A 220 18.57 -8.74 9.66
CA PRO A 220 18.92 -9.44 8.44
C PRO A 220 17.75 -9.40 7.45
N GLU A 221 17.97 -8.73 6.31
CA GLU A 221 16.95 -8.41 5.31
C GLU A 221 16.13 -9.66 4.90
N ALA A 222 16.81 -10.79 4.71
CA ALA A 222 16.19 -12.06 4.32
C ALA A 222 15.18 -12.59 5.36
N LEU A 223 15.50 -12.51 6.67
CA LEU A 223 14.61 -13.02 7.73
C LEU A 223 13.37 -12.14 7.88
N PHE A 224 13.56 -10.82 7.82
CA PHE A 224 12.48 -9.86 7.94
C PHE A 224 11.42 -10.02 6.84
N TYR A 225 11.88 -10.05 5.58
CA TYR A 225 10.97 -10.23 4.45
C TYR A 225 10.32 -11.60 4.46
N LYS A 226 11.01 -12.65 4.90
CA LYS A 226 10.42 -13.98 5.04
C LYS A 226 9.25 -13.97 6.03
N LEU A 227 9.42 -13.39 7.22
CA LEU A 227 8.36 -13.32 8.24
C LEU A 227 7.13 -12.55 7.75
N ILE A 228 7.32 -11.39 7.11
CA ILE A 228 6.20 -10.59 6.59
C ILE A 228 5.49 -11.29 5.45
N THR A 229 6.22 -11.88 4.52
CA THR A 229 5.63 -12.61 3.39
C THR A 229 4.78 -13.78 3.88
N TRP A 230 5.26 -14.54 4.87
CA TRP A 230 4.46 -15.60 5.48
C TRP A 230 3.26 -15.07 6.26
N GLY A 231 3.43 -13.99 7.04
CA GLY A 231 2.32 -13.34 7.74
C GLY A 231 1.24 -12.83 6.79
N LEU A 232 1.63 -12.17 5.70
CA LEU A 232 0.73 -11.72 4.64
C LEU A 232 0.00 -12.91 4.03
N LEU A 233 0.72 -13.99 3.69
CA LEU A 233 0.12 -15.18 3.10
C LEU A 233 -0.95 -15.78 4.02
N VAL A 234 -0.64 -15.96 5.32
CA VAL A 234 -1.57 -16.52 6.30
C VAL A 234 -2.83 -15.67 6.44
N VAL A 235 -2.67 -14.35 6.63
CA VAL A 235 -3.82 -13.43 6.75
C VAL A 235 -4.64 -13.40 5.46
N SER A 236 -3.97 -13.40 4.30
CA SER A 236 -4.64 -13.34 3.00
C SER A 236 -5.43 -14.62 2.71
N LEU A 237 -4.86 -15.80 3.02
CA LEU A 237 -5.57 -17.07 2.93
C LEU A 237 -6.79 -17.11 3.86
N ARG A 238 -6.68 -16.52 5.06
CA ARG A 238 -7.82 -16.39 5.98
C ARG A 238 -8.93 -15.50 5.40
N LEU A 239 -8.59 -14.40 4.73
CA LEU A 239 -9.58 -13.55 4.05
C LEU A 239 -10.24 -14.25 2.86
N VAL A 240 -9.47 -15.01 2.07
CA VAL A 240 -10.04 -15.84 0.99
C VAL A 240 -11.03 -16.85 1.55
N TRP A 241 -10.67 -17.56 2.62
CA TRP A 241 -11.57 -18.49 3.30
C TRP A 241 -12.83 -17.79 3.80
N GLN A 242 -12.69 -16.66 4.49
CA GLN A 242 -13.80 -15.88 5.04
C GLN A 242 -14.76 -15.37 3.95
N ALA A 243 -14.26 -15.12 2.74
CA ALA A 243 -15.09 -14.66 1.63
C ALA A 243 -15.84 -15.79 0.91
N LEU A 244 -15.37 -17.04 1.03
CA LEU A 244 -15.92 -18.21 0.34
C LEU A 244 -16.80 -19.11 1.23
N ALA A 245 -16.62 -19.04 2.55
CA ALA A 245 -17.40 -19.79 3.54
C ALA A 245 -18.66 -19.02 3.96
#